data_AF-A0AAU9XG98-F1
#
_entry.id   AF-A0AAU9XG98-F1
#
_cell.length_a   1.000
_cell.length_b   1.000
_cell.length_c   1.000
_cell.angle_alpha   90.00
_cell.angle_beta   90.00
_cell.angle_gamma   90.00
#
_symmetry.space_group_name_H-M   'P 1'
#
loop_
_entity.id
_entity.type
_entity.pdbx_description
1 polymer ?
#
loop_
_entity_poly.entity_id
_entity_poly.type
_entity_poly.pdbx_seq_one_letter_code
_entity_poly.pdbx_strand_id
1 'polypeptide(L)'
;MALRVRACSWRCGLQWHHGAIWTNERRKKICNKTDSPLVIPKVWFDGLFNAFHYKSIEHLSPYRSQYENKSWWSQQRYMFSAVELIIRGQALMFVPVSAGNPKHRPYPTSLKNENTNWGDYIDTVREKPPLIYRNRTLVEDFRRNLEGYVINTTTYCMNVTRHQHIKPYAHFDFQTEM
;
A
#
# COMPACT_ATOMS: atom_id res chain seq x y z
N MET A 1 -29.85 0.76 29.62
CA MET A 1 -28.48 1.18 30.00
C MET A 1 -27.68 1.31 28.71
N ALA A 2 -27.55 2.53 28.18
CA ALA A 2 -26.89 2.78 26.90
C ALA A 2 -25.37 2.77 27.08
N LEU A 3 -24.67 1.84 26.41
CA LEU A 3 -23.22 1.86 26.31
C LEU A 3 -22.80 3.07 25.47
N ARG A 4 -22.37 4.15 26.13
CA ARG A 4 -21.63 5.23 25.49
C ARG A 4 -20.27 4.66 25.04
N VAL A 5 -20.14 4.39 23.76
CA VAL A 5 -18.83 4.18 23.13
C VAL A 5 -18.11 5.53 23.15
N ARG A 6 -17.21 5.74 24.12
CA ARG A 6 -16.30 6.88 24.07
C ARG A 6 -15.30 6.62 22.94
N ALA A 7 -15.39 7.41 21.88
CA ALA A 7 -14.34 7.52 20.88
C ALA A 7 -13.06 7.99 21.58
N CYS A 8 -12.14 7.07 21.80
CA CYS A 8 -10.83 7.39 22.35
C CYS A 8 -9.90 7.62 21.16
N SER A 9 -9.59 8.89 20.90
CA SER A 9 -8.62 9.31 19.90
C SER A 9 -7.22 8.94 20.41
N TRP A 10 -6.65 7.87 19.87
CA TRP A 10 -5.29 7.43 20.22
C TRP A 10 -4.30 7.85 19.13
N ARG A 11 -3.39 8.77 19.48
CA ARG A 11 -2.17 9.04 18.70
C ARG A 11 -1.16 7.94 19.01
N CYS A 12 -1.04 6.95 18.12
CA CYS A 12 0.21 6.21 18.00
C CYS A 12 1.28 7.17 17.45
N GLY A 13 2.54 7.01 17.85
CA GLY A 13 3.68 7.74 17.30
C GLY A 13 3.99 7.41 15.82
N LEU A 14 2.98 7.10 15.02
CA LEU A 14 3.01 7.21 13.58
C LEU A 14 2.27 8.50 13.23
N GLN A 15 2.95 9.45 12.59
CA GLN A 15 2.24 10.62 12.08
C GLN A 15 1.19 10.25 11.01
N TRP A 16 1.24 9.05 10.42
CA TRP A 16 0.37 8.66 9.29
C TRP A 16 0.03 7.16 9.27
N HIS A 17 -1.12 6.77 9.83
CA HIS A 17 -1.70 5.44 9.62
C HIS A 17 -2.83 5.48 8.58
N HIS A 18 -2.62 4.85 7.44
CA HIS A 18 -3.64 4.67 6.39
C HIS A 18 -4.52 3.44 6.68
N GLY A 19 -5.28 3.55 7.79
CA GLY A 19 -6.25 2.54 8.23
C GLY A 19 -7.50 2.47 7.36
N ALA A 20 -8.45 1.59 7.72
CA ALA A 20 -9.66 1.35 6.94
C ALA A 20 -10.53 2.59 6.78
N ILE A 21 -10.72 3.33 7.88
CA ILE A 21 -11.43 4.61 7.89
C ILE A 21 -10.74 5.59 6.93
N TRP A 22 -9.43 5.80 7.09
CA TRP A 22 -8.68 6.73 6.25
C TRP A 22 -8.78 6.37 4.76
N THR A 23 -8.61 5.09 4.43
CA THR A 23 -8.61 4.61 3.03
C THR A 23 -9.99 4.75 2.40
N ASN A 24 -11.05 4.43 3.14
CA ASN A 24 -12.43 4.58 2.66
C ASN A 24 -12.80 6.05 2.46
N GLU A 25 -12.49 6.93 3.41
CA GLU A 25 -12.73 8.37 3.28
C GLU A 25 -11.92 8.97 2.12
N ARG A 26 -10.68 8.49 1.92
CA ARG A 26 -9.87 8.92 0.78
C ARG A 26 -10.49 8.51 -0.55
N ARG A 27 -10.94 7.27 -0.68
CA ARG A 27 -11.68 6.75 -1.84
C ARG A 27 -12.92 7.59 -2.13
N LYS A 28 -13.74 7.91 -1.12
CA LYS A 28 -14.92 8.76 -1.30
C LYS A 28 -14.54 10.13 -1.87
N LYS A 29 -13.49 10.75 -1.30
CA LYS A 29 -13.02 12.08 -1.70
C LYS A 29 -12.46 12.13 -3.12
N ILE A 30 -11.60 11.19 -3.51
CA ILE A 30 -10.91 11.26 -4.81
C ILE A 30 -11.70 10.62 -5.94
N CYS A 31 -12.53 9.61 -5.65
CA CYS A 31 -13.25 8.85 -6.65
C CYS A 31 -14.72 9.27 -6.78
N ASN A 32 -15.16 10.26 -6.00
CA ASN A 32 -16.56 10.68 -5.90
C ASN A 32 -17.54 9.51 -5.64
N LYS A 33 -17.09 8.54 -4.83
CA LYS A 33 -17.87 7.35 -4.46
C LYS A 33 -18.56 7.57 -3.13
N THR A 34 -19.79 7.11 -2.99
CA THR A 34 -20.59 7.24 -1.74
C THR A 34 -20.81 5.90 -1.04
N ASP A 35 -20.45 4.79 -1.68
CA ASP A 35 -20.57 3.45 -1.13
C ASP A 35 -19.49 3.16 -0.06
N SER A 36 -19.72 2.12 0.74
CA SER A 36 -18.78 1.62 1.73
C SER A 36 -18.63 0.11 1.55
N PRO A 37 -17.80 -0.32 0.59
CA PRO A 37 -17.67 -1.73 0.24
C PRO A 37 -16.95 -2.51 1.34
N LEU A 38 -17.15 -3.82 1.36
CA LEU A 38 -16.46 -4.72 2.29
C LEU A 38 -14.94 -4.74 2.07
N VAL A 39 -14.52 -4.57 0.82
CA VAL A 39 -13.12 -4.56 0.39
C VAL A 39 -12.81 -3.32 -0.44
N ILE A 40 -11.63 -2.76 -0.23
CA ILE A 40 -11.11 -1.62 -1.00
C ILE A 40 -9.69 -1.92 -1.51
N PRO A 41 -9.33 -1.49 -2.73
CA PRO A 41 -7.94 -1.53 -3.16
C PRO A 41 -7.09 -0.67 -2.24
N LYS A 42 -5.84 -1.08 -2.01
CA LYS A 42 -4.94 -0.41 -1.08
C LYS A 42 -3.52 -0.36 -1.60
N VAL A 43 -2.91 0.81 -1.46
CA VAL A 43 -1.49 1.04 -1.73
C VAL A 43 -0.69 0.89 -0.45
N TRP A 44 -0.90 1.76 0.54
CA TRP A 44 -0.11 1.77 1.77
C TRP A 44 -0.71 0.86 2.85
N PHE A 45 -0.06 -0.25 3.20
CA PHE A 45 -0.53 -1.19 4.24
C PHE A 45 0.53 -1.52 5.30
N ASP A 46 0.05 -1.84 6.50
CA ASP A 46 0.88 -2.31 7.62
C ASP A 46 1.17 -3.80 7.46
N GLY A 47 2.43 -4.17 7.66
CA GLY A 47 3.00 -5.52 7.74
C GLY A 47 2.25 -6.50 8.65
N LEU A 48 1.62 -6.00 9.72
CA LEU A 48 1.03 -6.85 10.77
C LEU A 48 -0.17 -7.70 10.31
N PHE A 49 -0.89 -7.29 9.25
CA PHE A 49 -2.11 -7.95 8.79
C PHE A 49 -2.13 -8.20 7.28
N ASN A 50 -1.02 -8.67 6.72
CA ASN A 50 -0.95 -9.00 5.30
C ASN A 50 -1.13 -10.51 5.08
N ALA A 51 -2.17 -10.86 4.34
CA ALA A 51 -2.27 -12.16 3.70
C ALA A 51 -1.88 -12.00 2.23
N PHE A 52 -0.90 -12.79 1.77
CA PHE A 52 -0.49 -12.79 0.38
C PHE A 52 -1.15 -13.95 -0.35
N HIS A 53 -1.77 -13.65 -1.50
CA HIS A 53 -2.18 -14.70 -2.42
C HIS A 53 -0.92 -15.44 -2.90
N TYR A 54 -0.90 -16.78 -2.89
CA TYR A 54 0.34 -17.53 -3.18
C TYR A 54 0.96 -17.16 -4.55
N LYS A 55 0.12 -16.89 -5.57
CA LYS A 55 0.57 -16.40 -6.89
C LYS A 55 1.21 -15.00 -6.87
N SER A 56 1.01 -14.16 -5.85
CA SER A 56 1.73 -12.89 -5.78
C SER A 56 3.16 -13.07 -5.26
N ILE A 57 3.44 -14.16 -4.53
CA ILE A 57 4.76 -14.40 -3.92
C ILE A 57 5.85 -14.51 -4.99
N GLU A 58 5.59 -15.13 -6.14
CA GLU A 58 6.59 -15.25 -7.21
C GLU A 58 7.04 -13.87 -7.76
N HIS A 59 6.18 -12.86 -7.65
CA HIS A 59 6.47 -11.49 -8.10
C HIS A 59 7.07 -10.61 -7.01
N LEU A 60 6.75 -10.90 -5.75
CA LEU A 60 7.19 -10.15 -4.57
C LEU A 60 8.50 -10.71 -3.98
N SER A 61 8.94 -11.87 -4.45
CA SER A 61 10.19 -12.55 -4.06
C SER A 61 11.37 -12.18 -5.00
N PRO A 62 12.64 -12.27 -4.53
CA PRO A 62 13.03 -12.41 -3.13
C PRO A 62 12.70 -11.16 -2.34
N TYR A 63 12.40 -11.41 -1.07
CA TYR A 63 12.13 -10.38 -0.09
C TYR A 63 13.43 -9.57 0.18
N ARG A 64 13.33 -8.24 0.31
CA ARG A 64 14.51 -7.36 0.46
C ARG A 64 14.67 -6.88 1.91
N SER A 65 15.77 -7.25 2.55
CA SER A 65 16.06 -6.95 3.95
C SER A 65 17.20 -5.94 4.17
N GLN A 66 17.74 -5.36 3.09
CA GLN A 66 18.95 -4.51 3.11
C GLN A 66 18.89 -3.28 4.05
N TYR A 67 17.69 -2.85 4.44
CA TYR A 67 17.47 -1.72 5.35
C TYR A 67 16.75 -2.09 6.66
N GLU A 68 16.48 -3.37 6.91
CA GLU A 68 15.75 -3.82 8.11
C GLU A 68 16.51 -3.52 9.41
N ASN A 69 17.84 -3.59 9.39
CA ASN A 69 18.67 -3.26 10.55
C ASN A 69 18.59 -1.77 10.96
N LYS A 70 18.15 -0.88 10.05
CA LYS A 70 17.95 0.55 10.29
C LYS A 70 16.49 0.86 10.61
N SER A 71 15.58 0.24 9.87
CA SER A 71 14.15 0.52 9.95
C SER A 71 13.32 -0.64 9.43
N TRP A 72 12.51 -1.24 10.31
CA TRP A 72 11.54 -2.25 9.87
C TRP A 72 10.49 -1.67 8.93
N TRP A 73 10.27 -0.36 8.93
CA TRP A 73 9.36 0.29 7.99
C TRP A 73 9.91 0.29 6.56
N SER A 74 11.24 0.28 6.38
CA SER A 74 11.84 0.21 5.04
C SER A 74 11.43 -1.07 4.33
N GLN A 75 11.31 -2.16 5.07
CA GLN A 75 10.83 -3.44 4.58
C GLN A 75 9.44 -3.33 3.92
N GLN A 76 8.49 -2.71 4.62
CA GLN A 76 7.13 -2.55 4.13
C GLN A 76 7.07 -1.66 2.89
N ARG A 77 7.96 -0.67 2.80
CA ARG A 77 8.07 0.22 1.64
C ARG A 77 8.45 -0.52 0.37
N TYR A 78 9.36 -1.48 0.44
CA TYR A 78 9.61 -2.37 -0.68
C TYR A 78 8.34 -3.09 -1.11
N MET A 79 7.63 -3.70 -0.15
CA MET A 79 6.46 -4.54 -0.43
C MET A 79 5.33 -3.78 -1.09
N PHE A 80 4.90 -2.66 -0.52
CA PHE A 80 3.81 -1.92 -1.15
C PHE A 80 4.27 -1.28 -2.48
N SER A 81 5.56 -0.97 -2.66
CA SER A 81 6.07 -0.47 -3.93
C SER A 81 6.00 -1.54 -5.01
N ALA A 82 6.42 -2.76 -4.68
CA ALA A 82 6.32 -3.90 -5.58
C ALA A 82 4.86 -4.22 -5.91
N VAL A 83 3.97 -4.20 -4.92
CA VAL A 83 2.53 -4.39 -5.14
C VAL A 83 1.96 -3.33 -6.06
N GLU A 84 2.22 -2.05 -5.81
CA GLU A 84 1.67 -0.94 -6.60
C GLU A 84 2.19 -0.92 -8.03
N LEU A 85 3.46 -1.27 -8.25
CA LEU A 85 4.07 -1.25 -9.58
C LEU A 85 3.84 -2.55 -10.39
N ILE A 86 3.63 -3.69 -9.72
CA ILE A 86 3.51 -4.99 -10.39
C ILE A 86 2.06 -5.44 -10.43
N ILE A 87 1.33 -5.39 -9.32
CA ILE A 87 -0.05 -5.92 -9.20
C ILE A 87 -1.01 -4.85 -8.67
N ARG A 88 -0.89 -3.63 -9.19
CA ARG A 88 -1.71 -2.47 -8.83
C ARG A 88 -3.19 -2.82 -8.74
N GLY A 89 -3.85 -2.34 -7.69
CA GLY A 89 -5.27 -2.60 -7.43
C GLY A 89 -5.57 -4.01 -6.91
N GLN A 90 -4.60 -4.93 -6.90
CA GLN A 90 -4.84 -6.31 -6.49
C GLN A 90 -4.59 -6.57 -5.00
N ALA A 91 -3.92 -5.65 -4.31
CA ALA A 91 -3.88 -5.64 -2.85
C ALA A 91 -5.16 -5.04 -2.28
N LEU A 92 -5.83 -5.81 -1.43
CA LEU A 92 -7.13 -5.48 -0.88
C LEU A 92 -7.05 -5.31 0.64
N MET A 93 -7.81 -4.35 1.13
CA MET A 93 -8.07 -4.16 2.55
C MET A 93 -9.51 -4.51 2.87
N PHE A 94 -9.70 -5.31 3.91
CA PHE A 94 -11.01 -5.60 4.49
C PHE A 94 -11.35 -4.51 5.51
N VAL A 95 -12.37 -3.71 5.20
CA VAL A 95 -12.77 -2.53 5.99
C VAL A 95 -13.23 -2.82 7.43
N PRO A 96 -13.87 -3.96 7.78
CA PRO A 96 -14.30 -4.19 9.16
C PRO A 96 -13.17 -4.66 10.09
N VAL A 97 -11.95 -4.87 9.60
CA VAL A 97 -10.85 -5.37 10.43
C VAL A 97 -10.16 -4.19 11.13
N SER A 98 -10.42 -4.06 12.44
CA SER A 98 -9.69 -3.17 13.33
C SER A 98 -8.81 -3.99 14.26
N ALA A 99 -7.53 -3.65 14.31
CA ALA A 99 -6.58 -4.29 15.21
C ALA A 99 -6.42 -3.49 16.51
N GLY A 100 -6.41 -4.19 17.63
CA GLY A 100 -6.09 -3.64 18.96
C GLY A 100 -4.72 -4.10 19.46
N ASN A 101 -4.18 -3.41 20.46
CA ASN A 101 -2.92 -3.68 21.16
C ASN A 101 -1.62 -3.49 20.32
N PRO A 102 -1.19 -2.25 20.07
CA PRO A 102 0.01 -1.93 19.28
C PRO A 102 1.33 -2.08 20.04
N LYS A 103 1.36 -2.78 21.18
CA LYS A 103 2.60 -2.97 21.93
C LYS A 103 3.54 -3.88 21.15
N HIS A 104 4.61 -3.29 20.64
CA HIS A 104 5.70 -4.01 19.99
C HIS A 104 6.93 -4.04 20.91
N ARG A 105 7.72 -5.10 20.78
CA ARG A 105 9.11 -5.08 21.28
C ARG A 105 9.88 -3.94 20.61
N PRO A 106 10.92 -3.37 21.22
CA PRO A 106 11.77 -2.39 20.54
C PRO A 106 12.27 -2.94 19.20
N TYR A 107 12.26 -2.08 18.18
CA TYR A 107 12.76 -2.39 16.85
C TYR A 107 13.43 -1.15 16.23
N PRO A 108 14.28 -1.31 15.21
CA PRO A 108 14.86 -0.18 14.49
C PRO A 108 13.78 0.68 13.82
N THR A 109 13.77 1.98 14.14
CA THR A 109 12.76 2.97 13.68
C THR A 109 13.40 4.17 12.97
N SER A 110 14.62 4.03 12.45
CA SER A 110 15.31 5.17 11.83
C SER A 110 14.56 5.67 10.59
N LEU A 111 14.29 6.97 10.56
CA LEU A 111 13.74 7.68 9.39
C LEU A 111 14.84 8.28 8.51
N LYS A 112 16.12 8.12 8.89
CA LYS A 112 17.25 8.70 8.15
C LYS A 112 17.33 8.06 6.76
N ASN A 113 17.42 8.90 5.72
CA ASN A 113 17.50 8.51 4.31
C ASN A 113 16.30 7.70 3.81
N GLU A 114 15.12 7.82 4.45
CA GLU A 114 13.92 7.08 4.07
C GLU A 114 13.55 7.24 2.59
N ASN A 115 13.50 8.47 2.09
CA ASN A 115 13.12 8.74 0.70
C ASN A 115 14.14 8.14 -0.27
N THR A 116 15.44 8.20 0.06
CA THR A 116 16.51 7.57 -0.72
C THR A 116 16.33 6.06 -0.75
N ASN A 117 16.20 5.42 0.42
CA ASN A 117 16.01 3.97 0.53
C ASN A 117 14.77 3.48 -0.24
N TRP A 118 13.70 4.26 -0.20
CA TRP A 118 12.47 3.95 -0.92
C TRP A 118 12.64 4.15 -2.44
N GLY A 119 13.34 5.20 -2.86
CA GLY A 119 13.76 5.36 -4.25
C GLY A 119 14.53 4.13 -4.75
N ASP A 120 15.51 3.65 -4.00
CA ASP A 120 16.30 2.46 -4.38
C ASP A 120 15.41 1.23 -4.59
N TYR A 121 14.37 1.06 -3.76
CA TYR A 121 13.39 -0.01 -3.95
C TYR A 121 12.57 0.13 -5.23
N ILE A 122 12.15 1.35 -5.57
CA ILE A 122 11.41 1.61 -6.81
C ILE A 122 12.30 1.33 -8.01
N ASP A 123 13.57 1.75 -7.98
CA ASP A 123 14.53 1.44 -9.06
C ASP A 123 14.70 -0.08 -9.22
N THR A 124 14.88 -0.78 -8.10
CA THR A 124 14.99 -2.25 -8.09
C THR A 124 13.75 -2.93 -8.66
N VAL A 125 12.55 -2.45 -8.29
CA VAL A 125 11.29 -3.00 -8.81
C VAL A 125 11.12 -2.68 -10.28
N ARG A 126 11.55 -1.49 -10.75
CA ARG A 126 11.50 -1.06 -12.15
C ARG A 126 12.39 -1.90 -13.07
N GLU A 127 13.47 -2.49 -12.57
CA GLU A 127 14.35 -3.33 -13.38
C GLU A 127 13.76 -4.71 -13.72
N LYS A 128 12.82 -5.22 -12.91
CA LYS A 128 12.18 -6.52 -13.16
C LYS A 128 11.20 -6.58 -14.35
N PRO A 129 10.29 -5.61 -14.57
CA PRO A 129 9.32 -5.67 -15.65
C PRO A 129 9.95 -5.64 -17.06
N PRO A 130 9.20 -6.13 -18.07
CA PRO A 130 9.46 -5.85 -19.48
C PRO A 130 9.70 -4.37 -19.75
N LEU A 131 10.60 -4.06 -20.69
CA LEU A 131 11.03 -2.69 -21.03
C LEU A 131 9.85 -1.73 -21.30
N ILE A 132 8.75 -2.24 -21.86
CA ILE A 132 7.53 -1.49 -22.17
C ILE A 132 6.84 -0.85 -20.95
N TYR A 133 7.09 -1.34 -19.74
CA TYR A 133 6.49 -0.82 -18.51
C TYR A 133 7.44 0.06 -17.69
N ARG A 134 8.75 0.06 -18.00
CA ARG A 134 9.76 0.76 -17.20
C ARG A 134 9.65 2.29 -17.25
N ASN A 135 9.20 2.82 -18.39
CA ASN A 135 9.14 4.27 -18.65
C ASN A 135 7.72 4.83 -18.49
N ARG A 136 6.87 4.19 -17.69
CA ARG A 136 5.51 4.66 -17.44
C ARG A 136 5.52 5.77 -16.39
N THR A 137 4.69 6.79 -16.62
CA THR A 137 4.53 7.96 -15.72
C THR A 137 4.28 7.54 -14.27
N LEU A 138 3.51 6.48 -14.07
CA LEU A 138 3.24 5.91 -12.75
C LEU A 138 4.52 5.60 -11.94
N VAL A 139 5.56 5.05 -12.59
CA VAL A 139 6.82 4.70 -11.91
C VAL A 139 7.55 5.97 -11.46
N GLU A 140 7.60 6.97 -12.34
CA GLU A 140 8.27 8.24 -12.10
C GLU A 140 7.53 9.10 -11.07
N ASP A 141 6.19 9.18 -11.17
CA ASP A 141 5.34 9.90 -10.22
C ASP A 141 5.48 9.30 -8.82
N PHE A 142 5.45 7.96 -8.73
CA PHE A 142 5.59 7.29 -7.46
C PHE A 142 6.98 7.51 -6.87
N ARG A 143 8.04 7.41 -7.68
CA ARG A 143 9.43 7.69 -7.26
C ARG A 143 9.63 9.11 -6.75
N ARG A 144 9.08 10.11 -7.45
CA ARG A 144 9.35 11.52 -7.19
C ARG A 144 8.61 12.06 -5.97
N ASN A 145 7.36 11.64 -5.75
CA ASN A 145 6.53 12.14 -4.67
C ASN A 145 5.73 11.01 -4.02
N LEU A 146 6.40 10.27 -3.14
CA LEU A 146 5.90 9.06 -2.51
C LEU A 146 4.62 9.31 -1.69
N GLU A 147 4.69 10.26 -0.76
CA GLU A 147 3.56 10.61 0.12
C GLU A 147 2.41 11.22 -0.70
N GLY A 148 2.72 12.14 -1.61
CA GLY A 148 1.72 12.74 -2.49
C GLY A 148 1.07 11.72 -3.43
N TYR A 149 1.81 10.72 -3.91
CA TYR A 149 1.27 9.62 -4.70
C TYR A 149 0.31 8.76 -3.88
N VAL A 150 0.73 8.31 -2.69
CA VAL A 150 -0.10 7.49 -1.78
C VAL A 150 -1.39 8.21 -1.41
N ILE A 151 -1.29 9.53 -1.24
CA ILE A 151 -2.44 10.38 -0.98
C ILE A 151 -3.32 10.43 -2.24
N ASN A 152 -2.82 10.75 -3.42
CA ASN A 152 -3.65 11.08 -4.60
C ASN A 152 -3.91 9.94 -5.60
N THR A 153 -3.36 8.75 -5.40
CA THR A 153 -3.43 7.65 -6.36
C THR A 153 -4.87 7.23 -6.70
N THR A 154 -5.12 7.00 -7.99
CA THR A 154 -6.39 6.45 -8.49
C THR A 154 -6.57 4.96 -8.19
N THR A 155 -5.58 4.30 -7.57
CA THR A 155 -5.69 2.89 -7.16
C THR A 155 -6.91 2.67 -6.27
N TYR A 156 -7.26 3.62 -5.41
CA TYR A 156 -8.46 3.52 -4.55
C TYR A 156 -9.78 3.54 -5.33
N CYS A 157 -9.78 4.02 -6.58
CA CYS A 157 -10.96 4.14 -7.42
C CYS A 157 -11.25 2.87 -8.22
N MET A 158 -10.25 2.01 -8.39
CA MET A 158 -10.36 0.78 -9.15
C MET A 158 -11.51 -0.09 -8.65
N ASN A 159 -12.29 -0.64 -9.59
CA ASN A 159 -13.31 -1.61 -9.27
C ASN A 159 -12.65 -2.97 -9.02
N VAL A 160 -12.84 -3.51 -7.83
CA VAL A 160 -12.21 -4.77 -7.40
C VAL A 160 -13.23 -5.69 -6.77
N THR A 161 -12.96 -6.98 -6.90
CA THR A 161 -13.73 -8.03 -6.23
C THR A 161 -12.83 -8.78 -5.25
N ARG A 162 -13.43 -9.42 -4.24
CA ARG A 162 -12.70 -10.17 -3.22
C ARG A 162 -11.81 -11.27 -3.81
N HIS A 163 -12.20 -11.86 -4.94
CA HIS A 163 -11.54 -13.01 -5.54
C HIS A 163 -10.97 -12.69 -6.93
N GLN A 164 -10.20 -11.61 -7.03
CA GLN A 164 -9.49 -11.30 -8.26
C GLN A 164 -8.28 -12.21 -8.47
N HIS A 165 -8.03 -12.60 -9.71
CA HIS A 165 -6.81 -13.29 -10.08
C HIS A 165 -5.61 -12.35 -9.98
N ILE A 166 -4.48 -12.89 -9.52
CA ILE A 166 -3.22 -12.18 -9.59
C ILE A 166 -2.75 -12.11 -11.05
N LYS A 167 -2.66 -10.90 -11.59
CA LYS A 167 -2.21 -10.61 -12.96
C LYS A 167 -1.19 -9.47 -12.94
N PRO A 168 0.12 -9.75 -13.00
CA PRO A 168 1.16 -8.74 -13.09
C PRO A 168 0.95 -7.81 -14.28
N TYR A 169 1.21 -6.53 -14.09
CA TYR A 169 1.25 -5.47 -15.09
C TYR A 169 -0.05 -5.23 -15.87
N ALA A 170 -1.13 -5.97 -15.60
CA ALA A 170 -2.42 -5.81 -16.26
C ALA A 170 -2.96 -4.37 -16.21
N HIS A 171 -2.64 -3.65 -15.13
CA HIS A 171 -3.03 -2.24 -14.96
C HIS A 171 -2.34 -1.27 -15.93
N PHE A 172 -1.34 -1.71 -16.69
CA PHE A 172 -0.74 -0.95 -17.78
C PHE A 172 -1.37 -1.24 -19.15
N ASP A 173 -2.07 -2.37 -19.27
CA ASP A 173 -2.70 -2.79 -20.52
C ASP A 173 -4.07 -2.11 -20.71
N PHE A 174 -4.72 -1.72 -19.61
CA PHE A 174 -5.93 -0.92 -19.61
C PHE A 174 -5.58 0.57 -19.47
N GLN A 175 -5.56 1.32 -20.58
CA GLN A 175 -5.49 2.79 -20.54
C GLN A 175 -6.80 3.46 -20.10
N THR A 176 -7.83 2.69 -19.74
CA THR A 176 -9.19 3.19 -19.61
C THR A 176 -9.92 2.43 -18.51
N GLU A 177 -9.97 3.05 -17.33
CA GLU A 177 -11.10 2.97 -16.40
C GLU A 177 -10.85 4.07 -15.34
N MET A 178 -11.08 5.31 -15.79
CA MET A 178 -11.51 6.39 -14.90
C MET A 178 -13.02 6.32 -14.79
#